data_AF-A0A936AMH5-F1
#
_entry.id   AF-A0A936AMH5-F1
#
_cell.length_a   1.000
_cell.length_b   1.000
_cell.length_c   1.000
_cell.angle_alpha   90.00
_cell.angle_beta   90.00
_cell.angle_gamma   90.00
#
_symmetry.space_group_name_H-M   'P 1'
#
loop_
_entity.id
_entity.type
_entity.pdbx_description
1 polymer ?
#
loop_
_entity_poly.entity_id
_entity_poly.type
_entity_poly.pdbx_seq_one_letter_code
_entity_poly.pdbx_strand_id
1 'polypeptide(L)'
;MKPASDWLGMWSDKFGTDGFNPFDTLAVGFVTSPDLIECEDLPAEIRSLPDDTKPQKPADKPYLTVSKDFASKRTLRYCHTPKPGFKDDLMRRLLK
;
A
#
# COMPACT_ATOMS: atom_id res chain seq x y z
N MET A 1 15.40 12.75 -15.89
CA MET A 1 15.37 12.09 -14.56
C MET A 1 14.88 12.97 -13.40
N LYS A 2 14.67 14.28 -13.57
CA LYS A 2 14.24 15.18 -12.49
C LYS A 2 13.04 14.68 -11.64
N PRO A 3 11.96 14.12 -12.21
CA PRO A 3 10.81 13.67 -11.40
C PRO A 3 11.14 12.54 -10.39
N ALA A 4 12.01 11.61 -10.76
CA ALA A 4 12.41 10.51 -9.86
C ALA A 4 13.29 11.02 -8.71
N SER A 5 14.21 11.96 -9.01
CA SER A 5 15.04 12.62 -8.00
C SER A 5 14.20 13.51 -7.06
N ASP A 6 13.23 14.25 -7.59
CA ASP A 6 12.30 15.05 -6.78
C ASP A 6 11.48 14.15 -5.83
N TRP A 7 11.04 12.99 -6.31
CA TRP A 7 10.32 12.00 -5.49
C TRP A 7 11.20 11.45 -4.36
N LEU A 8 12.43 11.03 -4.66
CA LEU A 8 13.40 10.60 -3.64
C LEU A 8 13.69 11.69 -2.60
N GLY A 9 13.89 12.93 -3.06
CA GLY A 9 14.09 14.07 -2.16
C GLY A 9 12.91 14.27 -1.22
N MET A 10 11.67 14.22 -1.73
CA MET A 10 10.47 14.34 -0.91
C MET A 10 10.39 13.25 0.17
N TRP A 11 10.75 12.00 -0.15
CA TRP A 11 10.74 10.91 0.83
C TRP A 11 11.80 11.07 1.92
N SER A 12 13.01 11.48 1.53
CA SER A 12 14.06 11.85 2.48
C SER A 12 13.59 12.99 3.40
N ASP A 13 13.05 14.06 2.83
CA ASP A 13 12.69 15.27 3.59
C ASP A 13 11.49 15.06 4.52
N LYS A 14 10.48 14.29 4.10
CA LYS A 14 9.23 14.12 4.86
C LYS A 14 9.24 12.91 5.78
N PHE A 15 9.93 11.84 5.40
CA PHE A 15 9.90 10.56 6.12
C PHE A 15 11.27 10.15 6.66
N GLY A 16 12.35 10.87 6.33
CA GLY A 16 13.70 10.56 6.82
C GLY A 16 14.26 9.25 6.28
N THR A 17 13.78 8.78 5.12
CA THR A 17 14.14 7.48 4.55
C THR A 17 15.08 7.61 3.36
N ASP A 18 16.14 6.79 3.33
CA ASP A 18 16.97 6.59 2.14
C ASP A 18 16.27 5.61 1.17
N GLY A 19 15.34 6.16 0.38
CA GLY A 19 14.51 5.41 -0.55
C GLY A 19 13.10 5.98 -0.66
N PHE A 20 12.18 5.17 -1.18
CA PHE A 20 10.76 5.52 -1.30
C PHE A 20 9.90 4.27 -1.27
N ASN A 21 8.60 4.43 -1.00
CA ASN A 21 7.64 3.35 -1.18
C ASN A 21 7.03 3.42 -2.60
N PRO A 22 7.25 2.39 -3.44
CA PRO A 22 6.66 2.32 -4.77
C PRO A 22 5.25 1.70 -4.71
N PHE A 23 4.27 2.45 -4.17
CA PHE A 23 2.95 1.91 -3.78
C PHE A 23 2.25 1.02 -4.81
N ASP A 24 2.27 1.40 -6.09
CA ASP A 24 1.58 0.66 -7.16
C ASP A 24 2.23 -0.68 -7.49
N THR A 25 3.49 -0.89 -7.08
CA THR A 25 4.22 -2.12 -7.40
C THR A 25 3.67 -3.35 -6.70
N LEU A 26 3.04 -3.21 -5.53
CA LEU A 26 2.35 -4.34 -4.88
C LEU A 26 1.15 -4.82 -5.72
N ALA A 27 0.39 -3.89 -6.31
CA ALA A 27 -0.75 -4.24 -7.17
C ALA A 27 -0.28 -4.95 -8.45
N VAL A 28 0.77 -4.44 -9.10
CA VAL A 28 1.39 -5.12 -10.26
C VAL A 28 1.99 -6.47 -9.84
N GLY A 29 2.61 -6.50 -8.67
CA GLY A 29 3.20 -7.69 -8.06
C GLY A 29 2.19 -8.81 -7.84
N PHE A 30 0.99 -8.48 -7.36
CA PHE A 30 -0.09 -9.45 -7.19
C PHE A 30 -0.46 -10.14 -8.51
N VAL A 31 -0.44 -9.40 -9.62
CA VAL A 31 -0.76 -9.96 -10.94
C VAL A 31 0.41 -10.78 -11.50
N THR A 32 1.65 -10.33 -11.29
CA THR A 32 2.82 -10.86 -12.00
C THR A 32 3.63 -11.89 -11.23
N SER A 33 3.57 -11.85 -9.90
CA SER A 33 4.33 -12.67 -8.97
C SER A 33 3.54 -12.87 -7.65
N PRO A 34 2.29 -13.36 -7.67
CA PRO A 34 1.41 -13.44 -6.49
C PRO A 34 2.02 -14.22 -5.33
N ASP A 35 2.82 -15.26 -5.62
CA ASP A 35 3.47 -16.09 -4.60
C ASP A 35 4.49 -15.34 -3.75
N LEU A 36 4.96 -14.16 -4.22
CA LEU A 36 5.88 -13.28 -3.50
C LEU A 36 5.16 -12.26 -2.61
N ILE A 37 3.84 -12.39 -2.43
CA ILE A 37 3.05 -11.49 -1.56
C ILE A 37 2.23 -12.34 -0.60
N GLU A 38 2.25 -11.99 0.68
CA GLU A 38 1.34 -12.54 1.68
C GLU A 38 -0.01 -11.88 1.55
N CYS A 39 -1.03 -12.72 1.40
CA CYS A 39 -2.41 -12.30 1.32
C CYS A 39 -3.30 -13.21 2.17
N GLU A 40 -4.35 -12.65 2.74
CA GLU A 40 -5.41 -13.40 3.43
C GLU A 40 -6.79 -12.89 3.03
N ASP A 41 -7.80 -13.77 3.06
CA ASP A 41 -9.19 -13.36 2.84
C ASP A 41 -9.75 -12.79 4.14
N LEU A 42 -10.13 -11.51 4.13
CA LEU A 42 -10.63 -10.79 5.31
C LEU A 42 -11.96 -10.11 5.03
N PRO A 43 -12.88 -10.11 6.00
CA PRO A 43 -14.03 -9.22 5.99
C PRO A 43 -13.60 -7.75 5.91
N ALA A 44 -14.35 -6.98 5.12
CA ALA A 44 -14.08 -5.57 4.86
C ALA A 44 -15.34 -4.71 4.96
N GLU A 45 -15.15 -3.47 5.41
CA GLU A 45 -16.18 -2.44 5.52
C GLU A 45 -15.63 -1.07 5.12
N ILE A 46 -16.46 -0.25 4.47
CA ILE A 46 -16.19 1.18 4.34
C ILE A 46 -16.79 1.86 5.57
N ARG A 47 -15.97 2.55 6.36
CA ARG A 47 -16.39 3.26 7.58
C ARG A 47 -16.09 4.74 7.44
N SER A 48 -17.08 5.58 7.77
CA SER A 48 -16.85 7.03 7.91
C SER A 48 -16.24 7.30 9.29
N LEU A 49 -15.01 7.82 9.31
CA LEU A 49 -14.25 8.14 10.52
C LEU A 49 -13.62 9.54 10.39
N PRO A 50 -13.17 10.17 11.49
CA PRO A 50 -12.54 11.50 11.43
C PRO A 50 -11.34 11.55 10.47
N ASP A 51 -11.27 12.58 9.62
CA ASP A 51 -10.19 12.74 8.64
C ASP A 51 -8.81 13.02 9.30
N ASP A 52 -7.97 11.99 9.31
CA ASP A 52 -6.58 12.00 9.77
C ASP A 52 -5.59 12.77 8.87
N THR A 53 -6.02 13.22 7.68
CA THR A 53 -5.16 13.96 6.74
C THR A 53 -5.41 15.47 6.73
N LYS A 54 -6.55 15.92 7.26
CA LYS A 54 -6.95 17.34 7.29
C LYS A 54 -7.37 17.74 8.69
N PRO A 55 -6.44 17.75 9.67
CA PRO A 55 -6.76 18.01 11.08
C PRO A 55 -7.44 19.37 11.30
N GLN A 56 -7.22 20.34 10.41
CA GLN A 56 -7.76 21.70 10.50
C GLN A 56 -9.23 21.81 10.02
N LYS A 57 -9.78 20.75 9.43
CA LYS A 57 -11.14 20.70 8.88
C LYS A 57 -11.80 19.40 9.35
N PRO A 58 -12.32 19.35 10.59
CA PRO A 58 -12.92 18.14 11.12
C PRO A 58 -14.13 17.78 10.25
N ALA A 59 -13.95 16.75 9.44
CA ALA A 59 -14.95 16.12 8.63
C ALA A 59 -14.67 14.62 8.67
N ASP A 60 -15.72 13.81 8.60
CA ASP A 60 -15.52 12.39 8.40
C ASP A 60 -15.18 12.12 6.93
N LYS A 61 -14.32 11.13 6.69
CA LYS A 61 -14.09 10.57 5.36
C LYS A 61 -14.22 9.05 5.37
N PRO A 62 -14.52 8.43 4.22
CA PRO A 62 -14.60 6.98 4.14
C PRO A 62 -13.20 6.35 4.21
N TYR A 63 -13.06 5.32 5.03
CA TYR A 63 -11.90 4.46 5.13
C TYR A 63 -12.29 3.03 4.73
N LEU A 64 -11.48 2.40 3.90
CA LEU A 64 -11.55 0.95 3.73
C LEU A 64 -10.89 0.29 4.94
N THR A 65 -11.67 -0.43 5.72
CA THR A 65 -11.19 -1.13 6.92
C THR A 65 -11.33 -2.64 6.74
N VAL A 66 -10.36 -3.39 7.27
CA VAL A 66 -10.35 -4.86 7.24
C VAL A 66 -10.14 -5.38 8.66
N SER A 67 -10.85 -6.43 9.04
CA SER A 67 -10.64 -7.11 10.32
C SER A 67 -11.29 -8.50 10.30
N LYS A 68 -10.65 -9.44 11.01
CA LYS A 68 -11.21 -10.78 11.27
C LYS A 68 -12.49 -10.73 12.11
N ASP A 69 -12.67 -9.65 12.87
CA ASP A 69 -13.77 -9.49 13.83
C ASP A 69 -15.01 -8.85 13.20
N PHE A 70 -14.97 -8.40 11.94
CA PHE A 70 -16.13 -7.78 11.32
C PHE A 70 -17.17 -8.83 10.93
N ALA A 71 -18.44 -8.56 11.26
CA ALA A 71 -19.58 -9.39 10.85
C ALA A 71 -19.97 -9.21 9.38
N SER A 72 -19.24 -8.38 8.63
CA SER A 72 -19.48 -8.12 7.21
C SER A 72 -19.41 -9.40 6.38
N LYS A 73 -20.41 -9.59 5.50
CA LYS A 73 -20.39 -10.66 4.48
C LYS A 73 -19.50 -10.33 3.28
N ARG A 74 -18.97 -9.10 3.20
CA ARG A 74 -18.08 -8.67 2.12
C ARG A 74 -16.65 -9.02 2.49
N THR A 75 -16.14 -10.07 1.87
CA THR A 75 -14.76 -10.51 2.01
C THR A 75 -13.94 -10.05 0.82
N LEU A 76 -12.71 -9.63 1.06
CA LEU A 76 -11.72 -9.34 0.02
C LEU A 76 -10.42 -10.09 0.29
N ARG A 77 -9.61 -10.27 -0.76
CA ARG A 77 -8.23 -10.74 -0.61
C ARG A 77 -7.34 -9.55 -0.26
N TYR A 78 -6.91 -9.49 1.00
CA TYR A 78 -6.06 -8.45 1.54
C TYR A 78 -4.59 -8.85 1.41
N CYS A 79 -3.85 -8.18 0.52
CA CYS A 79 -2.42 -8.41 0.30
C CYS A 79 -1.60 -7.30 0.96
N HIS A 80 -0.66 -7.65 1.84
CA HIS A 80 -0.03 -6.66 2.73
C HIS A 80 1.49 -6.80 2.88
N THR A 81 2.04 -8.01 2.86
CA THR A 81 3.49 -8.21 3.08
C THR A 81 4.16 -8.74 1.82
N PRO A 82 5.08 -8.01 1.18
CA PRO A 82 5.96 -8.59 0.18
C PRO A 82 6.95 -9.56 0.85
N LYS A 83 7.07 -10.77 0.32
CA LYS A 83 8.00 -11.80 0.79
C LYS A 83 9.44 -11.49 0.36
N PRO A 84 10.45 -12.12 0.99
CA PRO A 84 11.82 -12.08 0.47
C PRO A 84 11.87 -12.44 -1.02
N GLY A 85 12.60 -11.65 -1.81
CA GLY A 85 12.71 -11.82 -3.27
C GLY A 85 11.75 -10.96 -4.11
N PHE A 86 10.71 -10.36 -3.51
CA PHE A 86 9.81 -9.44 -4.24
C PHE A 86 10.57 -8.27 -4.88
N LYS A 87 11.44 -7.62 -4.10
CA LYS A 87 12.27 -6.50 -4.57
C LYS A 87 13.18 -6.93 -5.72
N ASP A 88 13.79 -8.11 -5.64
CA ASP A 88 14.69 -8.59 -6.69
C ASP A 88 13.94 -8.91 -7.99
N ASP A 89 12.74 -9.49 -7.90
CA ASP A 89 11.87 -9.66 -9.07
C ASP A 89 11.46 -8.33 -9.69
N LEU A 90 11.05 -7.36 -8.87
CA LEU A 90 10.70 -6.02 -9.32
C LEU A 90 11.88 -5.34 -10.05
N MET A 91 13.06 -5.32 -9.43
CA MET A 91 14.24 -4.69 -10.02
C MET A 91 14.67 -5.37 -11.32
N ARG A 92 14.61 -6.70 -11.38
CA ARG A 92 14.90 -7.46 -12.62
C ARG A 92 13.95 -7.09 -13.76
N ARG A 93 12.69 -6.74 -13.47
CA ARG A 93 11.72 -6.31 -14.48
C ARG A 93 11.93 -4.86 -14.94
N LEU A 94 12.32 -3.97 -14.01
CA LEU A 94 12.54 -2.55 -14.29
C LEU A 94 13.87 -2.24 -14.99
N LEU A 95 14.89 -3.08 -14.80
CA LEU A 95 16.25 -2.88 -15.34
C LEU A 95 16.49 -3.61 -16.67
N LYS A 96 15.44 -4.19 -17.26
CA LYS A 96 15.47 -4.71 -18.64
C LYS A 96 15.12 -3.59 -19.62
#